data_AF-A0A933WVK4-F1
#
_entry.id   AF-A0A933WVK4-F1
#
_cell.length_a   1.000
_cell.length_b   1.000
_cell.length_c   1.000
_cell.angle_alpha   90.00
_cell.angle_beta   90.00
_cell.angle_gamma   90.00
#
_symmetry.space_group_name_H-M   'P 1'
#
loop_
_entity.id
_entity.type
_entity.pdbx_description
1 polymer ?
#
loop_
_entity_poly.entity_id
_entity_poly.type
_entity_poly.pdbx_seq_one_letter_code
_entity_poly.pdbx_strand_id
1 'polypeptide(L)'
;MNGHIIASSKPWHREAFDRIRQENAGPWAYVSTPDELGRAIESAAPRYAFFLHWNWLVPREIWSAHECVCFHMTDVPYGRGGSPLQNLIVAGLQETKLTALRMVEEMDAGPVYAKRPMSLEGRAEDIYLRAGELSWEMIRWMVETNPEPSPQTGEVTQFTRRKPEQSALPPEGSLERLYDHIRMLDAPTYPLAFIDHGDFRLEFSHADLRGDGLHANVRVSRTR
;
A
#
# COMPACT_ATOMS: atom_id res chain seq x y z
N MET A 1 5.90 -29.73 -0.82
CA MET A 1 5.60 -28.43 -1.46
C MET A 1 6.05 -27.36 -0.49
N ASN A 2 6.81 -26.37 -0.96
CA ASN A 2 7.22 -25.25 -0.10
C ASN A 2 6.00 -24.39 0.22
N GLY A 3 5.95 -23.81 1.43
CA GLY A 3 4.86 -22.94 1.82
C GLY A 3 5.02 -21.50 1.31
N HIS A 4 3.98 -20.71 1.50
CA HIS A 4 3.98 -19.28 1.24
C HIS A 4 3.42 -18.51 2.44
N ILE A 5 3.96 -17.32 2.67
CA ILE A 5 3.48 -16.39 3.71
C ILE A 5 2.89 -15.16 3.03
N ILE A 6 1.72 -14.74 3.49
CA ILE A 6 1.13 -13.44 3.22
C ILE A 6 1.26 -12.58 4.46
N ALA A 7 1.97 -11.47 4.36
CA ALA A 7 2.12 -10.47 5.39
C ALA A 7 1.28 -9.22 5.06
N SER A 8 0.27 -8.95 5.89
CA SER A 8 -0.48 -7.70 5.81
C SER A 8 -1.02 -7.23 7.15
N SER A 9 -0.71 -5.97 7.45
CA SER A 9 -1.18 -5.24 8.62
C SER A 9 -2.59 -4.64 8.46
N LYS A 10 -3.23 -4.84 7.30
CA LYS A 10 -4.52 -4.24 6.97
C LYS A 10 -5.61 -5.31 6.87
N PRO A 11 -6.78 -5.10 7.51
CA PRO A 11 -7.80 -6.13 7.63
C PRO A 11 -8.45 -6.51 6.28
N TRP A 12 -8.51 -5.57 5.34
CA TRP A 12 -9.19 -5.76 4.05
C TRP A 12 -8.51 -6.77 3.10
N HIS A 13 -7.29 -7.22 3.39
CA HIS A 13 -6.66 -8.29 2.59
C HIS A 13 -7.00 -9.71 3.06
N ARG A 14 -7.63 -9.87 4.23
CA ARG A 14 -7.86 -11.19 4.84
C ARG A 14 -8.88 -12.02 4.06
N GLU A 15 -10.00 -11.41 3.68
CA GLU A 15 -11.06 -12.12 2.94
C GLU A 15 -10.54 -12.63 1.58
N ALA A 16 -9.79 -11.80 0.86
CA ALA A 16 -9.19 -12.19 -0.40
C ALA A 16 -8.14 -13.31 -0.23
N PHE A 17 -7.37 -13.31 0.86
CA PHE A 17 -6.46 -14.40 1.20
C PHE A 17 -7.21 -15.72 1.41
N ASP A 18 -8.31 -15.70 2.16
CA ASP A 18 -9.07 -16.91 2.48
C ASP A 18 -9.62 -17.59 1.22
N ARG A 19 -10.04 -16.80 0.22
CA ARG A 19 -10.42 -17.30 -1.11
C ARG A 19 -9.25 -17.96 -1.85
N ILE A 20 -8.10 -17.30 -1.90
CA ILE A 20 -6.93 -17.76 -2.65
C ILE A 20 -6.33 -19.03 -2.06
N ARG A 21 -6.29 -19.13 -0.72
CA ARG A 21 -5.84 -20.34 -0.04
C ARG A 21 -6.67 -21.56 -0.43
N GLN A 22 -7.95 -21.39 -0.73
CA GLN A 22 -8.81 -22.49 -1.18
C GLN A 22 -8.53 -22.88 -2.64
N GLU A 23 -8.17 -21.90 -3.48
CA GLU A 23 -7.91 -22.09 -4.91
C GLU A 23 -6.50 -22.60 -5.22
N ASN A 24 -5.55 -22.47 -4.30
CA ASN A 24 -4.13 -22.76 -4.55
C ASN A 24 -3.61 -23.89 -3.65
N ALA A 25 -2.94 -24.87 -4.25
CA ALA A 25 -2.32 -25.96 -3.54
C ALA A 25 -1.12 -25.48 -2.69
N GLY A 26 -0.90 -26.14 -1.55
CA GLY A 26 0.26 -25.91 -0.69
C GLY A 26 -0.07 -25.21 0.64
N PRO A 27 0.91 -25.16 1.58
CA PRO A 27 0.70 -24.51 2.86
C PRO A 27 0.77 -22.98 2.72
N TRP A 28 -0.26 -22.30 3.21
CA TRP A 28 -0.35 -20.83 3.24
C TRP A 28 -0.51 -20.34 4.68
N ALA A 29 0.28 -19.34 5.06
CA ALA A 29 0.13 -18.62 6.32
C ALA A 29 -0.21 -17.16 6.06
N TYR A 30 -1.07 -16.58 6.90
CA TYR A 30 -1.37 -15.15 6.89
C TYR A 30 -0.94 -14.55 8.24
N VAL A 31 -0.14 -13.50 8.18
CA VAL A 31 0.42 -12.81 9.34
C VAL A 31 0.12 -11.32 9.28
N SER A 32 -0.17 -10.73 10.42
CA SER A 32 -0.55 -9.32 10.57
C SER A 32 0.36 -8.52 11.49
N THR A 33 1.29 -9.18 12.20
CA THR A 33 2.23 -8.55 13.13
C THR A 33 3.66 -9.06 12.95
N PRO A 34 4.70 -8.29 13.33
CA PRO A 34 6.08 -8.76 13.30
C PRO A 34 6.31 -10.08 14.06
N ASP A 35 5.67 -10.26 15.21
CA ASP A 35 5.78 -11.48 16.01
C ASP A 35 5.18 -12.70 15.28
N GLU A 36 4.03 -12.52 14.62
CA GLU A 36 3.44 -13.57 13.79
C GLU A 36 4.32 -13.91 12.59
N LEU A 37 4.92 -12.90 11.94
CA LEU A 37 5.85 -13.09 10.83
C LEU A 37 7.06 -13.93 11.26
N GLY A 38 7.68 -13.60 12.40
CA GLY A 38 8.83 -14.35 12.93
C GLY A 38 8.50 -15.82 13.14
N ARG A 39 7.39 -16.11 13.85
CA ARG A 39 6.92 -17.50 14.08
C ARG A 39 6.59 -18.25 12.78
N ALA A 40 6.03 -17.56 11.80
CA ALA A 40 5.67 -18.18 10.52
C ALA A 40 6.91 -18.52 9.68
N ILE A 41 7.92 -17.65 9.68
CA ILE A 41 9.19 -17.89 8.97
C ILE A 41 9.92 -19.11 9.55
N GLU A 42 10.02 -19.21 10.88
CA GLU A 42 10.66 -20.34 11.57
C GLU A 42 9.98 -21.69 11.28
N SER A 43 8.66 -21.68 11.10
CA SER A 43 7.86 -22.90 10.96
C SER A 43 7.62 -23.34 9.51
N ALA A 44 7.60 -22.41 8.55
CA ALA A 44 7.10 -22.70 7.19
C ALA A 44 8.19 -22.82 6.11
N ALA A 45 9.42 -22.36 6.36
CA ALA A 45 10.52 -22.30 5.37
C ALA A 45 10.02 -21.90 3.97
N PRO A 46 9.40 -20.72 3.83
CA PRO A 46 8.57 -20.41 2.66
C PRO A 46 9.38 -20.22 1.39
N ARG A 47 8.82 -20.58 0.23
CA ARG A 47 9.39 -20.20 -1.06
C ARG A 47 9.30 -18.70 -1.29
N TYR A 48 8.20 -18.08 -0.87
CA TYR A 48 7.95 -16.64 -0.94
C TYR A 48 7.27 -16.14 0.34
N ALA A 49 7.69 -14.97 0.81
CA ALA A 49 6.96 -14.17 1.78
C ALA A 49 6.49 -12.87 1.10
N PHE A 50 5.19 -12.75 0.85
CA PHE A 50 4.59 -11.64 0.13
C PHE A 50 4.07 -10.57 1.09
N PHE A 51 4.49 -9.32 0.89
CA PHE A 51 4.14 -8.17 1.73
C PHE A 51 3.22 -7.23 0.97
N LEU A 52 1.92 -7.39 1.16
CA LEU A 52 0.89 -6.60 0.46
C LEU A 52 0.72 -5.22 1.10
N HIS A 53 0.85 -5.15 2.43
CA HIS A 53 0.78 -3.89 3.17
C HIS A 53 1.37 -4.04 4.57
N TRP A 54 2.58 -3.54 4.77
CA TRP A 54 3.32 -3.76 6.02
C TRP A 54 3.81 -2.43 6.60
N ASN A 55 3.46 -2.15 7.86
CA ASN A 55 3.76 -0.85 8.48
C ASN A 55 5.17 -0.76 9.07
N TRP A 56 5.80 -1.92 9.32
CA TRP A 56 7.07 -2.05 10.03
C TRP A 56 8.22 -2.36 9.07
N LEU A 57 9.45 -2.07 9.49
CA LEU A 57 10.62 -2.58 8.78
C LEU A 57 10.70 -4.10 8.96
N VAL A 58 11.01 -4.81 7.87
CA VAL A 58 11.29 -6.24 7.93
C VAL A 58 12.75 -6.42 8.38
N PRO A 59 13.03 -7.19 9.45
CA PRO A 59 14.40 -7.43 9.92
C PRO A 59 15.31 -8.00 8.82
N ARG A 60 16.59 -7.63 8.86
CA ARG A 60 17.60 -8.05 7.88
C ARG A 60 17.69 -9.56 7.77
N GLU A 61 17.68 -10.21 8.91
CA GLU A 61 17.80 -11.65 9.06
C GLU A 61 16.69 -12.39 8.31
N ILE A 62 15.51 -11.78 8.16
CA ILE A 62 14.38 -12.34 7.42
C ILE A 62 14.55 -12.13 5.92
N TRP A 63 14.69 -10.88 5.45
CA TRP A 63 14.72 -10.62 4.01
C TRP A 63 16.02 -11.06 3.33
N SER A 64 17.13 -11.21 4.07
CA SER A 64 18.37 -11.76 3.51
C SER A 64 18.37 -13.28 3.39
N ALA A 65 17.56 -13.97 4.21
CA ALA A 65 17.50 -15.44 4.25
C ALA A 65 16.30 -16.01 3.47
N HIS A 66 15.27 -15.20 3.22
CA HIS A 66 14.04 -15.62 2.56
C HIS A 66 13.67 -14.69 1.42
N GLU A 67 12.97 -15.25 0.43
CA GLU A 67 12.48 -14.50 -0.72
C GLU A 67 11.28 -13.62 -0.34
N CYS A 68 11.58 -12.43 0.20
CA CYS A 68 10.60 -11.44 0.61
C CYS A 68 10.23 -10.53 -0.56
N VAL A 69 8.96 -10.49 -0.92
CA VAL A 69 8.44 -9.75 -2.08
C VAL A 69 7.54 -8.63 -1.58
N CYS A 70 7.92 -7.38 -1.83
CA CYS A 70 7.12 -6.19 -1.54
C CYS A 70 6.23 -5.84 -2.74
N PHE A 71 4.98 -5.45 -2.46
CA PHE A 71 4.10 -4.81 -3.44
C PHE A 71 4.11 -3.30 -3.24
N HIS A 72 4.82 -2.59 -4.13
CA HIS A 72 4.96 -1.15 -4.10
C HIS A 72 4.23 -0.50 -5.27
N MET A 73 3.41 0.53 -5.01
CA MET A 73 2.47 1.08 -6.00
C MET A 73 3.06 2.20 -6.87
N THR A 74 4.33 2.10 -7.25
CA THR A 74 4.94 3.00 -8.22
C THR A 74 5.63 2.24 -9.35
N ASP A 75 5.87 2.94 -10.47
CA ASP A 75 6.70 2.44 -11.57
C ASP A 75 8.20 2.59 -11.23
N VAL A 76 8.68 1.87 -10.21
CA VAL A 76 10.08 1.95 -9.74
C VAL A 76 11.07 1.80 -10.91
N PRO A 77 12.13 2.61 -11.00
CA PRO A 77 12.73 3.38 -9.91
C PRO A 77 12.09 4.74 -9.60
N TYR A 78 11.04 5.14 -10.31
CA TYR A 78 10.25 6.31 -9.93
C TYR A 78 9.47 6.07 -8.64
N GLY A 79 9.57 6.98 -7.67
CA GLY A 79 8.77 7.01 -6.45
C GLY A 79 9.12 5.93 -5.43
N ARG A 80 10.41 5.56 -5.28
CA ARG A 80 10.86 4.70 -4.16
C ARG A 80 10.55 5.38 -2.83
N GLY A 81 10.10 4.64 -1.81
CA GLY A 81 9.91 5.17 -0.46
C GLY A 81 8.46 5.25 0.01
N GLY A 82 8.26 6.00 1.09
CA GLY A 82 7.02 5.94 1.87
C GLY A 82 5.84 6.72 1.30
N SER A 83 4.63 6.35 1.74
CA SER A 83 3.35 6.99 1.37
C SER A 83 3.15 7.15 -0.15
N PRO A 84 3.37 6.10 -0.96
CA PRO A 84 3.37 6.22 -2.41
C PRO A 84 2.02 6.70 -2.96
N LEU A 85 0.89 6.17 -2.47
CA LEU A 85 -0.45 6.60 -2.91
C LEU A 85 -0.62 8.12 -2.83
N GLN A 86 -0.32 8.68 -1.66
CA GLN A 86 -0.50 10.10 -1.40
C GLN A 86 0.45 10.94 -2.25
N ASN A 87 1.71 10.52 -2.39
CA ASN A 87 2.68 11.24 -3.20
C ASN A 87 2.32 11.23 -4.69
N LEU A 88 1.77 10.13 -5.21
CA LEU A 88 1.29 10.04 -6.60
C LEU A 88 0.12 11.00 -6.85
N ILE A 89 -0.87 11.02 -5.95
CA ILE A 89 -2.04 11.92 -6.07
C ILE A 89 -1.59 13.38 -5.95
N VAL A 90 -0.68 13.71 -5.02
CA VAL A 90 -0.11 15.06 -4.90
C VAL A 90 0.65 15.48 -6.16
N ALA A 91 1.29 14.54 -6.85
CA ALA A 91 1.94 14.76 -8.15
C ALA A 91 0.96 14.88 -9.33
N GLY A 92 -0.35 14.77 -9.09
CA GLY A 92 -1.40 14.89 -10.11
C GLY A 92 -1.57 13.64 -10.98
N LEU A 93 -0.96 12.52 -10.61
CA LEU A 93 -1.04 11.28 -11.37
C LEU A 93 -2.39 10.59 -11.16
N GLN A 94 -2.97 10.10 -12.25
CA GLN A 94 -4.23 9.35 -12.26
C GLN A 94 -4.02 7.84 -12.45
N GLU A 95 -2.84 7.44 -12.90
CA GLU A 95 -2.45 6.06 -13.13
C GLU A 95 -1.03 5.83 -12.58
N THR A 96 -0.75 4.58 -12.23
CA THR A 96 0.56 4.13 -11.76
C THR A 96 0.79 2.67 -12.17
N LYS A 97 1.84 2.05 -11.64
CA LYS A 97 2.00 0.60 -11.63
C LYS A 97 2.07 0.05 -10.22
N LEU A 98 1.49 -1.12 -10.01
CA LEU A 98 1.83 -1.97 -8.88
C LEU A 98 3.02 -2.83 -9.27
N THR A 99 4.08 -2.75 -8.47
CA THR A 99 5.34 -3.46 -8.69
C THR A 99 5.56 -4.50 -7.60
N ALA A 100 5.79 -5.75 -8.00
CA ALA A 100 6.30 -6.80 -7.12
C ALA A 100 7.82 -6.82 -7.22
N LEU A 101 8.51 -6.55 -6.11
CA LEU A 101 9.97 -6.47 -6.06
C LEU A 101 10.53 -7.22 -4.86
N ARG A 102 11.69 -7.85 -5.05
CA ARG A 102 12.44 -8.50 -3.96
C ARG A 102 12.91 -7.43 -2.98
N MET A 103 12.72 -7.64 -1.68
CA MET A 103 13.26 -6.76 -0.66
C MET A 103 14.80 -6.84 -0.63
N VAL A 104 15.44 -5.69 -0.52
CA VAL A 104 16.89 -5.53 -0.31
C VAL A 104 17.09 -4.46 0.77
N GLU A 105 18.35 -4.21 1.15
CA GLU A 105 18.70 -3.23 2.19
C GLU A 105 18.22 -1.80 1.86
N GLU A 106 18.36 -1.38 0.59
CA GLU A 106 17.86 -0.09 0.12
C GLU A 106 16.35 -0.14 -0.17
N MET A 107 15.60 0.80 0.41
CA MET A 107 14.13 0.86 0.33
C MET A 107 13.64 0.92 -1.11
N ASP A 108 12.77 -0.04 -1.46
CA ASP A 108 12.14 -0.19 -2.78
C ASP A 108 13.13 -0.23 -3.97
N ALA A 109 14.39 -0.60 -3.73
CA ALA A 109 15.46 -0.62 -4.74
C ALA A 109 15.72 -2.01 -5.34
N GLY A 110 15.10 -3.04 -4.79
CA GLY A 110 15.38 -4.41 -5.19
C GLY A 110 14.87 -4.77 -6.59
N PRO A 111 15.32 -5.91 -7.12
CA PRO A 111 14.97 -6.35 -8.47
C PRO A 111 13.47 -6.66 -8.56
N VAL A 112 12.90 -6.40 -9.73
CA VAL A 112 11.47 -6.45 -10.02
C VAL A 112 11.10 -7.77 -10.67
N TYR A 113 10.07 -8.42 -10.14
CA TYR A 113 9.44 -9.61 -10.72
C TYR A 113 8.46 -9.22 -11.82
N ALA A 114 7.57 -8.28 -11.51
CA ALA A 114 6.55 -7.83 -12.44
C ALA A 114 6.05 -6.43 -12.07
N LYS A 115 5.53 -5.74 -13.08
CA LYS A 115 4.74 -4.52 -12.93
C LYS A 115 3.39 -4.72 -13.60
N ARG A 116 2.34 -4.14 -13.03
CA ARG A 116 1.00 -4.12 -13.62
C ARG A 116 0.40 -2.72 -13.54
N PRO A 117 -0.26 -2.22 -14.60
CA PRO A 117 -0.90 -0.91 -14.56
C PRO A 117 -2.01 -0.88 -13.51
N MET A 118 -2.21 0.27 -12.88
CA MET A 118 -3.24 0.46 -11.86
C MET A 118 -3.77 1.90 -11.89
N SER A 119 -5.09 2.05 -11.89
CA SER A 119 -5.76 3.34 -11.74
C SER A 119 -5.65 3.85 -10.30
N LEU A 120 -5.52 5.17 -10.14
CA LEU A 120 -5.58 5.92 -8.87
C LEU A 120 -6.94 6.61 -8.68
N GLU A 121 -7.96 6.18 -9.42
CA GLU A 121 -9.33 6.66 -9.27
C GLU A 121 -9.97 6.14 -7.98
N GLY A 122 -10.78 7.00 -7.36
CA GLY A 122 -11.52 6.72 -6.13
C GLY A 122 -10.84 7.24 -4.87
N ARG A 123 -11.37 6.81 -3.73
CA ARG A 123 -10.82 7.07 -2.40
C ARG A 123 -9.63 6.16 -2.16
N ALA A 124 -8.83 6.47 -1.14
CA ALA A 124 -7.69 5.67 -0.78
C ALA A 124 -8.08 4.21 -0.48
N GLU A 125 -9.23 3.98 0.16
CA GLU A 125 -9.78 2.64 0.39
C GLU A 125 -9.93 1.86 -0.93
N ASP A 126 -10.60 2.47 -1.91
CA ASP A 126 -10.90 1.84 -3.20
C ASP A 126 -9.60 1.50 -3.96
N ILE A 127 -8.60 2.39 -3.90
CA ILE A 127 -7.29 2.19 -4.52
C ILE A 127 -6.49 1.09 -3.80
N TYR A 128 -6.54 1.02 -2.47
CA TYR A 128 -5.88 -0.04 -1.71
C TYR A 128 -6.52 -1.41 -1.94
N LEU A 129 -7.86 -1.48 -2.08
CA LEU A 129 -8.57 -2.72 -2.43
C LEU A 129 -8.15 -3.21 -3.82
N ARG A 130 -8.12 -2.30 -4.80
CA ARG A 130 -7.65 -2.58 -6.17
C ARG A 130 -6.20 -3.07 -6.19
N ALA A 131 -5.32 -2.44 -5.41
CA ALA A 131 -3.93 -2.88 -5.27
C ALA A 131 -3.86 -4.29 -4.67
N GLY A 132 -4.69 -4.59 -3.67
CA GLY A 132 -4.79 -5.92 -3.08
C GLY A 132 -5.19 -7.00 -4.09
N GLU A 133 -6.24 -6.74 -4.88
CA GLU A 133 -6.68 -7.65 -5.95
C GLU A 133 -5.57 -7.89 -6.98
N LEU A 134 -4.89 -6.84 -7.41
CA LEU A 134 -3.79 -6.94 -8.38
C LEU A 134 -2.57 -7.66 -7.79
N SER A 135 -2.24 -7.44 -6.52
CA SER A 135 -1.22 -8.22 -5.80
C SER A 135 -1.53 -9.71 -5.87
N TRP A 136 -2.79 -10.11 -5.74
CA TRP A 136 -3.18 -11.51 -5.79
C TRP A 136 -3.00 -12.15 -7.17
N GLU A 137 -3.34 -11.42 -8.23
CA GLU A 137 -3.04 -11.87 -9.59
C GLU A 137 -1.54 -12.10 -9.80
N MET A 138 -0.72 -11.16 -9.31
CA MET A 138 0.73 -11.26 -9.40
C MET A 138 1.26 -12.43 -8.55
N ILE A 139 0.72 -12.66 -7.35
CA ILE A 139 1.11 -13.79 -6.48
C ILE A 139 0.83 -15.13 -7.16
N ARG A 140 -0.37 -15.32 -7.74
CA ARG A 140 -0.72 -16.54 -8.48
C ARG A 140 0.28 -16.80 -9.61
N TRP A 141 0.52 -15.79 -10.45
CA TRP A 141 1.51 -15.88 -11.52
C TRP A 141 2.91 -16.22 -11.00
N MET A 142 3.37 -15.61 -9.90
CA MET A 142 4.69 -15.89 -9.33
C MET A 142 4.81 -17.32 -8.78
N VAL A 143 3.77 -17.82 -8.13
CA VAL A 143 3.74 -19.19 -7.57
C VAL A 143 3.74 -20.23 -8.69
N GLU A 144 2.98 -19.98 -9.77
CA GLU A 144 2.88 -20.87 -10.93
C GLU A 144 4.14 -20.90 -11.78
N THR A 145 4.76 -19.73 -12.01
CA THR A 145 5.84 -19.58 -12.99
C THR A 145 7.23 -19.50 -12.38
N ASN A 146 7.33 -19.26 -11.06
CA ASN A 146 8.58 -19.07 -10.32
C ASN A 146 9.59 -18.17 -11.08
N PRO A 147 9.19 -16.93 -11.40
CA PRO A 147 9.97 -16.05 -12.26
C PRO A 147 11.25 -15.56 -11.54
N GLU A 148 12.27 -15.21 -12.32
CA GLU A 148 13.47 -14.53 -11.81
C GLU A 148 13.30 -13.00 -11.90
N PRO A 149 13.67 -12.23 -10.86
CA PRO A 149 13.51 -10.79 -10.88
C PRO A 149 14.68 -10.10 -11.60
N SER A 150 14.42 -8.97 -12.25
CA SER A 150 15.43 -8.18 -12.97
C SER A 150 15.78 -6.89 -12.23
N PRO A 151 17.04 -6.42 -12.24
CA PRO A 151 17.41 -5.12 -11.65
C PRO A 151 16.57 -3.97 -12.22
N GLN A 152 16.30 -2.95 -11.41
CA GLN A 152 15.64 -1.73 -11.86
C GLN A 152 16.54 -0.95 -12.82
N THR A 153 15.94 -0.29 -13.81
CA THR A 153 16.63 0.57 -14.78
C THR A 153 15.90 1.91 -14.92
N GLY A 154 16.65 2.98 -15.23
CA GLY A 154 16.12 4.34 -15.38
C GLY A 154 16.45 5.27 -14.22
N GLU A 155 15.86 6.46 -14.24
CA GLU A 155 16.09 7.52 -13.25
C GLU A 155 15.39 7.22 -11.91
N VAL A 156 16.13 7.33 -10.82
CA VAL A 156 15.60 7.11 -9.46
C VAL A 156 15.00 8.41 -8.92
N THR A 157 13.75 8.35 -8.47
CA THR A 157 13.13 9.41 -7.67
C THR A 157 12.67 8.86 -6.33
N GLN A 158 12.70 9.71 -5.30
CA GLN A 158 12.39 9.32 -3.93
C GLN A 158 11.15 10.04 -3.41
N PHE A 159 10.25 9.27 -2.82
CA PHE A 159 9.11 9.73 -2.06
C PHE A 159 9.40 9.73 -0.57
N THR A 160 8.98 10.81 0.08
CA THR A 160 9.08 10.93 1.53
C THR A 160 7.79 10.44 2.16
N ARG A 161 7.92 9.63 3.22
CA ARG A 161 6.78 9.20 4.03
C ARG A 161 6.08 10.41 4.64
N ARG A 162 4.77 10.51 4.42
CA ARG A 162 3.96 11.58 5.02
C ARG A 162 3.73 11.33 6.51
N LYS A 163 3.65 12.41 7.28
CA LYS A 163 3.29 12.41 8.71
C LYS A 163 1.80 12.74 8.91
N PRO A 164 1.17 12.32 10.03
CA PRO A 164 -0.24 12.61 10.30
C PRO A 164 -0.60 14.10 10.21
N GLU A 165 0.29 15.00 10.63
CA GLU A 165 0.07 16.45 10.62
C GLU A 165 -0.08 17.00 9.18
N GLN A 166 0.53 16.34 8.21
CA GLN A 166 0.39 16.70 6.79
C GLN A 166 -1.00 16.37 6.23
N SER A 167 -1.89 15.79 7.03
CA SER A 167 -3.30 15.58 6.69
C SER A 167 -4.14 16.85 6.85
N ALA A 168 -3.61 17.91 7.46
CA ALA A 168 -4.29 19.20 7.53
C ALA A 168 -4.72 19.65 6.12
N LEU A 169 -5.96 20.12 5.96
CA LEU A 169 -6.44 20.63 4.69
C LEU A 169 -5.58 21.84 4.29
N PRO A 170 -5.18 21.94 3.01
CA PRO A 170 -4.43 23.08 2.54
C PRO A 170 -5.28 24.36 2.64
N PRO A 171 -4.72 25.49 3.09
CA PRO A 171 -5.47 26.75 3.22
C PRO A 171 -5.81 27.39 1.88
N GLU A 172 -5.12 26.99 0.82
CA GLU A 172 -5.24 27.51 -0.54
C GLU A 172 -5.20 26.37 -1.54
N GLY A 173 -5.88 26.54 -2.67
CA GLY A 173 -5.89 25.55 -3.75
C GLY A 173 -7.17 25.61 -4.57
N SER A 174 -7.25 24.75 -5.59
CA SER A 174 -8.48 24.53 -6.34
C SER A 174 -9.35 23.47 -5.66
N LEU A 175 -10.63 23.39 -6.03
CA LEU A 175 -11.54 22.37 -5.51
C LEU A 175 -11.08 20.95 -5.85
N GLU A 176 -10.44 20.76 -7.00
CA GLU A 176 -9.86 19.49 -7.42
C GLU A 176 -8.71 19.05 -6.51
N ARG A 177 -7.82 19.99 -6.14
CA ARG A 177 -6.73 19.68 -5.19
C ARG A 177 -7.26 19.38 -3.80
N LEU A 178 -8.32 20.06 -3.38
CA LEU A 178 -8.97 19.81 -2.09
C LEU A 178 -9.67 18.45 -2.07
N TYR A 179 -10.37 18.11 -3.17
CA TYR A 179 -10.95 16.79 -3.40
C TYR A 179 -9.88 15.69 -3.35
N ASP A 180 -8.78 15.86 -4.09
CA ASP A 180 -7.64 14.94 -4.09
C ASP A 180 -7.05 14.76 -2.69
N HIS A 181 -6.91 15.85 -1.93
CA HIS A 181 -6.37 15.79 -0.57
C HIS A 181 -7.26 15.00 0.39
N ILE A 182 -8.58 15.16 0.30
CA ILE A 182 -9.53 14.40 1.11
C ILE A 182 -9.51 12.93 0.69
N ARG A 183 -9.70 12.63 -0.60
CA ARG A 183 -9.85 11.24 -1.07
C ARG A 183 -8.58 10.40 -0.87
N MET A 184 -7.38 10.99 -0.99
CA MET A 184 -6.11 10.25 -0.81
C MET A 184 -5.85 9.80 0.63
N LEU A 185 -6.60 10.34 1.58
CA LEU A 185 -6.53 10.05 3.01
C LEU A 185 -7.73 9.23 3.50
N ASP A 186 -8.76 9.09 2.67
CA ASP A 186 -10.01 8.44 3.01
C ASP A 186 -9.90 6.91 2.88
N ALA A 187 -9.34 6.30 3.92
CA ALA A 187 -9.26 4.86 4.10
C ALA A 187 -9.29 4.49 5.60
N PRO A 188 -9.82 3.31 5.96
CA PRO A 188 -9.77 2.85 7.35
C PRO A 188 -8.31 2.81 7.84
N THR A 189 -8.08 3.20 9.11
CA THR A 189 -6.76 3.28 9.77
C THR A 189 -5.82 4.40 9.28
N TYR A 190 -6.23 5.21 8.29
CA TYR A 190 -5.46 6.37 7.84
C TYR A 190 -5.89 7.66 8.56
N PRO A 191 -4.97 8.61 8.77
CA PRO A 191 -5.34 9.93 9.28
C PRO A 191 -6.14 10.67 8.20
N LEU A 192 -7.41 10.95 8.49
CA LEU A 192 -8.28 11.69 7.57
C LEU A 192 -7.80 13.12 7.38
N ALA A 193 -8.19 13.72 6.25
CA ALA A 193 -8.00 15.15 6.04
C ALA A 193 -8.72 15.93 7.14
N PHE A 194 -8.13 17.01 7.66
CA PHE A 194 -8.72 17.71 8.80
C PHE A 194 -8.48 19.22 8.83
N ILE A 195 -9.32 19.92 9.59
CA ILE A 195 -9.04 21.27 10.10
C ILE A 195 -9.28 21.30 11.61
N ASP A 196 -8.50 22.11 12.31
CA ASP A 196 -8.75 22.43 13.71
C ASP A 196 -9.44 23.81 13.78
N HIS A 197 -10.53 23.89 14.54
CA HIS A 197 -11.33 25.10 14.72
C HIS A 197 -11.68 25.27 16.21
N GLY A 198 -10.89 26.09 16.91
CA GLY A 198 -10.98 26.20 18.37
C GLY A 198 -10.64 24.87 19.03
N ASP A 199 -11.51 24.41 19.94
CA ASP A 199 -11.37 23.14 20.66
C ASP A 199 -11.84 21.91 19.85
N PHE A 200 -12.13 22.08 18.55
CA PHE A 200 -12.70 21.04 17.71
C PHE A 200 -11.78 20.66 16.56
N ARG A 201 -11.74 19.36 16.25
CA ARG A 201 -11.15 18.79 15.05
C ARG A 201 -12.26 18.29 14.13
N LEU A 202 -12.26 18.79 12.91
CA LEU A 202 -13.19 18.43 11.84
C LEU A 202 -12.44 17.56 10.83
N GLU A 203 -12.86 16.31 10.68
CA GLU A 203 -12.24 15.35 9.77
C GLU A 203 -13.16 15.03 8.60
N PHE A 204 -12.60 15.05 7.39
CA PHE A 204 -13.33 14.96 6.14
C PHE A 204 -13.14 13.60 5.47
N SER A 205 -14.23 13.07 4.90
CA SER A 205 -14.26 11.82 4.13
C SER A 205 -15.37 11.89 3.08
N HIS A 206 -15.43 10.91 2.18
CA HIS A 206 -16.46 10.78 1.14
C HIS A 206 -16.63 12.07 0.33
N ALA A 207 -15.49 12.63 -0.09
CA ALA A 207 -15.47 13.82 -0.93
C ALA A 207 -16.06 13.51 -2.31
N ASP A 208 -16.85 14.44 -2.84
CA ASP A 208 -17.54 14.33 -4.12
C ASP A 208 -17.56 15.71 -4.79
N LEU A 209 -16.91 15.81 -5.95
CA LEU A 209 -16.82 17.06 -6.71
C LEU A 209 -18.03 17.16 -7.64
N ARG A 210 -18.86 18.18 -7.41
CA ARG A 210 -20.08 18.46 -8.16
C ARG A 210 -19.97 19.81 -8.86
N GLY A 211 -20.87 20.05 -9.82
CA GLY A 211 -20.89 21.31 -10.59
C GLY A 211 -21.10 22.56 -9.73
N ASP A 212 -21.62 22.43 -8.52
CA ASP A 212 -21.85 23.51 -7.56
C ASP A 212 -20.78 23.62 -6.45
N GLY A 213 -19.83 22.68 -6.36
CA GLY A 213 -18.77 22.70 -5.37
C GLY A 213 -18.28 21.32 -4.93
N LEU A 214 -17.51 21.30 -3.84
CA LEU A 214 -17.01 20.08 -3.21
C LEU A 214 -17.88 19.72 -1.99
N HIS A 215 -18.48 18.54 -2.02
CA HIS A 215 -19.28 18.00 -0.92
C HIS A 215 -18.46 16.93 -0.19
N ALA A 216 -18.58 16.84 1.14
CA ALA A 216 -17.88 15.82 1.94
C ALA A 216 -18.62 15.55 3.25
N ASN A 217 -18.42 14.36 3.82
CA ASN A 217 -18.82 14.03 5.18
C ASN A 217 -17.83 14.64 6.17
N VAL A 218 -18.33 15.19 7.28
CA VAL A 218 -17.51 15.71 8.37
C VAL A 218 -17.78 15.00 9.68
N ARG A 219 -16.72 14.54 10.35
CA ARG A 219 -16.76 14.07 11.73
C ARG A 219 -16.17 15.15 12.63
N VAL A 220 -16.92 15.58 13.64
CA VAL A 220 -16.48 16.59 14.62
C VAL A 220 -16.11 15.90 15.93
N SER A 221 -14.93 16.21 16.47
CA SER A 221 -14.46 15.72 17.77
C SER A 221 -13.75 16.85 18.53
N ARG A 222 -13.59 16.71 19.86
CA ARG A 222 -12.80 17.68 20.65
C ARG A 222 -11.31 17.35 20.53
N THR A 223 -10.46 18.35 20.31
CA THR A 223 -9.02 18.21 20.48
C THR A 223 -8.73 17.95 21.96
N ARG A 224 -7.94 16.91 22.25
CA ARG A 224 -7.54 16.58 23.63
C ARG A 224 -6.46 17.52 24.13
#